data_AF-A0A0N4X8V0-F1
#
_entry.id   AF-A0A0N4X8V0-F1
#
_cell.length_a   1.000
_cell.length_b   1.000
_cell.length_c   1.000
_cell.angle_alpha   90.00
_cell.angle_beta   90.00
_cell.angle_gamma   90.00
#
_symmetry.space_group_name_H-M   'P 1'
#
loop_
_entity.id
_entity.type
_entity.pdbx_description
1 polymer ?
#
loop_
_entity_poly.entity_id
_entity_poly.type
_entity_poly.pdbx_seq_one_letter_code
_entity_poly.pdbx_strand_id
1 'polypeptide(L)'
;MDGLIPAGNAIVFVSNGPCSRISSRFCLAVYETLIHALAHGLMSQFISFSYRYYILVNTRIPTRLQLTTICLLVYVPSFFLYVINITHHADPEMLREMVLRYHPTYNLDNHTLTGHYSFAEPSRLVTILYLIIPNIPLYILIAVLRRKTYHILENAAVRLRKCNRRLHIQLMKASLFL
;
A
#
# COMPACT_ATOMS: atom_id res chain seq x y z
N MET A 1 -10.35 4.44 14.27
CA MET A 1 -10.43 3.03 14.71
C MET A 1 -9.62 2.95 15.97
N ASP A 2 -10.25 2.50 17.04
CA ASP A 2 -9.70 2.58 18.39
C ASP A 2 -9.34 1.19 18.93
N GLY A 3 -9.87 0.12 18.34
CA GLY A 3 -9.50 -1.25 18.68
C GLY A 3 -10.07 -2.31 17.73
N LEU A 4 -9.44 -3.49 17.75
CA LEU A 4 -9.86 -4.71 17.09
C LEU A 4 -10.21 -5.74 18.18
N ILE A 5 -11.43 -6.27 18.17
CA ILE A 5 -11.91 -7.26 19.13
C ILE A 5 -12.21 -8.57 18.39
N PRO A 6 -11.44 -9.64 18.64
CA PRO A 6 -11.81 -10.96 18.16
C PRO A 6 -12.97 -11.52 19.00
N ALA A 7 -14.07 -11.89 18.36
CA ALA A 7 -15.25 -12.47 19.00
C ALA A 7 -15.59 -13.82 18.33
N GLY A 8 -14.95 -14.89 18.80
CA GLY A 8 -15.06 -16.22 18.19
C GLY A 8 -14.62 -16.21 16.73
N ASN A 9 -15.57 -16.40 15.82
CA ASN A 9 -15.33 -16.37 14.36
C ASN A 9 -15.50 -14.99 13.73
N ALA A 10 -15.88 -13.95 14.46
CA ALA A 10 -16.04 -12.60 13.92
C ALA A 10 -14.84 -11.72 14.27
N ILE A 11 -14.45 -10.86 13.32
CA ILE A 11 -13.53 -9.75 13.56
C ILE A 11 -14.37 -8.49 13.67
N VAL A 12 -14.34 -7.87 14.84
CA VAL A 12 -15.10 -6.66 15.12
C VAL A 12 -14.14 -5.50 15.29
N PHE A 13 -14.41 -4.43 14.55
CA PHE A 13 -13.69 -3.17 14.62
C PHE A 13 -14.51 -2.15 15.38
N VAL A 14 -13.85 -1.49 16.33
CA VAL A 14 -14.44 -0.44 17.15
C VAL A 14 -13.98 0.91 16.59
N SER A 15 -14.95 1.74 16.18
CA SER A 15 -14.69 3.07 15.63
C SER A 15 -15.45 4.16 16.39
N ASN A 16 -14.73 5.02 17.09
CA ASN A 16 -15.24 6.21 17.80
C ASN A 16 -14.97 7.53 17.07
N GLY A 17 -14.47 7.46 15.83
CA GLY A 17 -14.15 8.63 15.00
C GLY A 17 -15.40 9.29 14.40
N PRO A 18 -15.24 10.43 13.67
CA PRO A 18 -16.35 11.16 13.06
C PRO A 18 -17.17 10.34 12.03
N CYS A 19 -16.61 9.23 11.52
CA CYS A 19 -17.34 8.30 10.65
C CYS A 19 -18.54 7.64 11.38
N SER A 20 -18.48 7.50 12.70
CA SER A 20 -19.54 6.95 13.55
C SER A 20 -20.85 7.72 13.43
N ARG A 21 -20.77 9.03 13.18
CA ARG A 21 -21.91 9.95 13.10
C ARG A 21 -22.68 9.84 11.79
N ILE A 22 -22.13 9.16 10.79
CA ILE A 22 -22.74 9.03 9.46
C ILE A 22 -23.39 7.67 9.32
N SER A 23 -22.60 6.60 9.39
CA SER A 23 -23.09 5.21 9.27
C SER A 23 -21.97 4.23 9.58
N SER A 24 -22.34 3.07 10.15
CA SER A 24 -21.44 1.91 10.29
C SER A 24 -20.82 1.50 8.94
N ARG A 25 -21.61 1.49 7.85
CA ARG A 25 -21.11 1.18 6.49
C ARG A 25 -20.05 2.15 6.01
N PHE A 26 -20.19 3.43 6.33
CA PHE A 26 -19.23 4.45 5.93
C PHE A 26 -17.89 4.27 6.67
N CYS A 27 -17.92 3.97 7.97
CA CYS A 27 -16.69 3.64 8.71
C CYS A 27 -15.96 2.43 8.11
N LEU A 28 -16.69 1.38 7.74
CA LEU A 28 -16.11 0.19 7.11
C LEU A 28 -15.50 0.53 5.74
N ALA A 29 -16.21 1.26 4.90
CA ALA A 29 -15.73 1.67 3.59
C ALA A 29 -14.45 2.52 3.68
N VAL A 30 -14.39 3.46 4.64
CA VAL A 30 -13.19 4.29 4.88
C VAL A 30 -11.99 3.42 5.28
N TYR A 31 -12.21 2.43 6.14
CA TYR A 31 -11.15 1.52 6.58
C TYR A 31 -10.64 0.62 5.46
N GLU A 32 -11.53 -0.02 4.70
CA GLU A 32 -11.16 -0.83 3.55
C GLU A 32 -10.45 0.02 2.48
N THR A 33 -10.90 1.26 2.28
CA THR A 33 -10.24 2.22 1.38
C THR A 33 -8.83 2.54 1.84
N LEU A 34 -8.62 2.75 3.14
CA LEU A 34 -7.31 3.01 3.72
C LEU A 34 -6.35 1.83 3.48
N ILE A 35 -6.80 0.60 3.75
CA ILE A 35 -6.00 -0.60 3.52
C ILE A 35 -5.67 -0.76 2.03
N HIS A 36 -6.67 -0.62 1.17
CA HIS A 36 -6.49 -0.68 -0.27
C HIS A 36 -5.49 0.37 -0.76
N ALA A 37 -5.61 1.62 -0.29
CA ALA A 37 -4.70 2.71 -0.64
C ALA A 37 -3.27 2.47 -0.15
N LEU A 38 -3.09 1.93 1.06
CA LEU A 38 -1.77 1.58 1.60
C LEU A 38 -1.09 0.49 0.76
N ALA A 39 -1.81 -0.59 0.44
CA ALA A 39 -1.28 -1.67 -0.40
C ALA A 39 -0.92 -1.16 -1.81
N HIS A 40 -1.79 -0.36 -2.42
CA HIS A 40 -1.50 0.25 -3.73
C HIS A 40 -0.35 1.25 -3.70
N GLY A 41 -0.23 2.02 -2.61
CA GLY A 41 0.90 2.92 -2.39
C GLY A 41 2.23 2.18 -2.43
N LEU A 42 2.30 1.02 -1.78
CA LEU A 42 3.51 0.18 -1.76
C LEU A 42 3.85 -0.39 -3.12
N MET A 43 2.85 -0.90 -3.84
CA MET A 43 3.04 -1.39 -5.21
C MET A 43 3.52 -0.28 -6.14
N SER A 44 2.95 0.91 -6.03
CA SER A 44 3.35 2.09 -6.81
C SER A 44 4.81 2.49 -6.52
N GLN A 45 5.21 2.50 -5.24
CA GLN A 45 6.60 2.73 -4.86
C GLN A 45 7.55 1.69 -5.45
N PHE A 46 7.17 0.41 -5.39
CA PHE A 46 7.95 -0.68 -5.96
C PHE A 46 8.14 -0.54 -7.48
N ILE A 47 7.05 -0.29 -8.21
CA ILE A 47 7.10 -0.09 -9.67
C ILE A 47 8.00 1.11 -10.00
N SER A 48 7.88 2.21 -9.27
CA SER A 48 8.70 3.41 -9.47
C SER A 48 10.19 3.16 -9.28
N PHE A 49 10.59 2.48 -8.20
CA PHE A 49 11.99 2.11 -7.98
C PHE A 49 12.51 1.11 -9.01
N SER A 50 11.71 0.11 -9.36
CA SER A 50 12.06 -0.89 -10.38
C SER A 50 12.27 -0.25 -11.74
N TYR A 51 11.39 0.67 -12.14
CA TYR A 51 11.49 1.43 -13.38
C TYR A 51 12.76 2.29 -13.44
N ARG A 52 13.06 3.04 -12.36
CA ARG A 52 14.29 3.85 -12.26
C ARG A 52 15.54 2.98 -12.35
N TYR A 53 15.57 1.86 -11.63
CA TYR A 53 16.68 0.92 -11.69
C TYR A 53 16.85 0.33 -13.10
N TYR A 54 15.75 -0.07 -13.75
CA TYR A 54 15.77 -0.66 -15.09
C TYR A 54 16.33 0.30 -16.15
N ILE A 55 15.93 1.58 -16.12
CA ILE A 55 16.47 2.59 -17.04
C ILE A 55 17.97 2.82 -16.81
N LEU A 56 18.40 2.86 -15.55
CA LEU A 56 19.80 3.09 -15.20
C LEU A 56 20.72 1.94 -15.64
N VAL A 57 20.22 0.70 -15.65
CA VAL A 57 21.01 -0.50 -16.01
C VAL A 57 20.93 -0.79 -17.50
N ASN A 58 19.73 -0.79 -18.09
CA ASN A 58 19.50 -1.39 -19.39
C ASN A 58 19.36 -0.37 -20.54
N THR A 59 19.39 0.94 -20.26
CA THR A 59 19.25 2.09 -21.20
C THR A 59 17.99 2.06 -22.09
N ARG A 60 17.23 0.96 -22.11
CA ARG A 60 16.02 0.76 -22.89
C ARG A 60 14.82 1.28 -22.09
N ILE A 61 14.13 2.27 -22.65
CA ILE A 61 12.95 2.86 -22.04
C ILE A 61 11.76 1.93 -22.29
N PRO A 62 11.09 1.39 -21.25
CA PRO A 62 9.89 0.58 -21.46
C PRO A 62 8.75 1.46 -22.00
N THR A 63 7.94 0.89 -22.89
CA THR A 63 6.85 1.62 -23.55
C THR A 63 5.75 1.95 -22.54
N ARG A 64 5.07 3.10 -22.70
CA ARG A 64 3.93 3.49 -21.84
C ARG A 64 2.87 2.40 -21.74
N LEU A 65 2.59 1.71 -22.85
CA LEU A 65 1.65 0.60 -22.88
C LEU A 65 2.06 -0.54 -21.91
N GLN A 66 3.33 -0.92 -21.88
CA GLN A 66 3.81 -1.99 -20.98
C GLN A 66 3.62 -1.62 -19.51
N LEU A 67 3.93 -0.37 -19.15
CA LEU A 67 3.75 0.13 -17.79
C LEU A 67 2.26 0.18 -17.41
N THR A 68 1.41 0.70 -18.30
CA THR A 68 -0.04 0.73 -18.07
C THR A 68 -0.61 -0.68 -17.91
N THR A 69 -0.19 -1.64 -18.72
CA THR A 69 -0.62 -3.04 -18.60
C THR A 69 -0.21 -3.64 -17.26
N ILE A 70 1.03 -3.41 -16.81
CA ILE A 70 1.50 -3.90 -15.49
C ILE A 70 0.67 -3.27 -14.36
N CYS A 71 0.45 -1.96 -14.40
CA CYS A 71 -0.36 -1.26 -13.40
C CYS A 71 -1.80 -1.79 -13.36
N LEU A 72 -2.42 -2.01 -14.53
CA LEU A 72 -3.78 -2.56 -14.63
C LEU A 72 -3.85 -4.01 -14.12
N LEU A 73 -2.89 -4.86 -14.49
CA LEU A 73 -2.84 -6.25 -14.03
C LEU A 73 -2.75 -6.37 -12.50
N VAL A 74 -2.04 -5.44 -11.85
CA VAL A 74 -1.93 -5.40 -10.39
C VAL A 74 -3.16 -4.76 -9.74
N TYR A 75 -3.79 -3.79 -10.40
CA TYR A 75 -4.93 -3.04 -9.88
C TYR A 75 -6.26 -3.80 -9.94
N VAL A 76 -6.52 -4.53 -11.03
CA VAL A 76 -7.82 -5.19 -11.23
C VAL A 76 -8.16 -6.20 -10.13
N PRO A 77 -7.26 -7.12 -9.73
CA PRO A 77 -7.57 -8.12 -8.71
C PRO A 77 -7.80 -7.50 -7.33
N SER A 78 -6.98 -6.53 -6.93
CA SER A 78 -7.11 -5.86 -5.63
C SER A 78 -8.35 -4.98 -5.55
N PHE A 79 -8.74 -4.32 -6.64
CA PHE A 79 -9.98 -3.55 -6.71
C PHE A 79 -11.21 -4.45 -6.64
N PHE A 80 -11.17 -5.61 -7.30
CA PHE A 80 -12.24 -6.59 -7.23
C PHE A 80 -12.44 -7.13 -5.80
N LEU A 81 -11.35 -7.50 -5.11
CA LEU A 81 -11.40 -7.90 -3.70
C LEU A 81 -11.91 -6.78 -2.79
N TYR A 82 -11.50 -5.53 -3.04
CA TYR A 82 -11.98 -4.37 -2.29
C TYR A 82 -13.51 -4.19 -2.41
N VAL A 83 -14.06 -4.28 -3.62
CA VAL A 83 -15.50 -4.17 -3.85
C VAL A 83 -16.26 -5.31 -3.14
N ILE A 84 -15.76 -6.54 -3.21
CA ILE A 84 -16.37 -7.70 -2.52
C ILE A 84 -16.39 -7.48 -1.00
N ASN A 85 -15.29 -7.00 -0.39
CA ASN A 85 -15.27 -6.83 1.06
C ASN A 85 -16.25 -5.74 1.52
N ILE A 86 -16.38 -4.63 0.77
CA ILE A 86 -17.35 -3.59 1.10
C ILE A 86 -18.80 -4.06 0.97
N THR A 87 -19.11 -4.90 -0.03
CA THR A 87 -20.47 -5.41 -0.20
C THR A 87 -20.83 -6.43 0.88
N HIS A 88 -19.89 -7.28 1.31
CA HIS A 88 -20.06 -8.30 2.36
C HIS A 88 -19.90 -7.75 3.79
N HIS A 89 -20.64 -6.68 4.11
CA HIS A 89 -20.70 -6.12 5.46
C HIS A 89 -21.64 -6.96 6.35
N ALA A 90 -21.25 -7.19 7.60
CA ALA A 90 -22.11 -7.84 8.58
C ALA A 90 -22.99 -6.82 9.31
N ASP A 91 -24.20 -7.23 9.71
CA ASP A 91 -25.11 -6.37 10.44
C ASP A 91 -24.53 -6.01 11.82
N PRO A 92 -24.52 -4.71 12.18
CA PRO A 92 -23.88 -4.22 13.40
C PRO A 92 -24.53 -4.79 14.68
N GLU A 93 -25.84 -5.07 14.65
CA GLU A 93 -26.56 -5.69 15.77
C GLU A 93 -26.11 -7.13 16.02
N MET A 94 -25.95 -7.93 14.95
CA MET A 94 -25.43 -9.29 15.05
C MET A 94 -23.99 -9.32 15.58
N LEU A 95 -23.16 -8.34 15.18
CA LEU A 95 -21.80 -8.19 15.70
C LEU A 95 -21.82 -7.83 17.19
N ARG A 96 -22.75 -6.97 17.63
CA ARG A 96 -22.92 -6.58 19.03
C ARG A 96 -23.28 -7.77 19.92
N GLU A 97 -24.26 -8.57 19.50
CA GLU A 97 -24.65 -9.79 20.21
C GLU A 97 -23.47 -10.76 20.35
N MET A 98 -22.68 -10.94 19.28
CA MET A 98 -21.50 -11.79 19.29
C MET A 98 -20.40 -11.27 20.23
N VAL A 99 -20.13 -9.96 20.24
CA VAL A 99 -19.14 -9.38 21.18
C VAL A 99 -19.61 -9.52 22.61
N LEU A 100 -20.88 -9.22 22.93
CA LEU A 100 -21.41 -9.37 24.29
C LEU A 100 -21.43 -10.84 24.76
N ARG A 101 -21.59 -11.80 23.83
CA ARG A 101 -21.51 -13.23 24.14
C ARG A 101 -20.11 -13.69 24.57
N TYR A 102 -19.07 -13.16 23.94
CA TYR A 102 -17.67 -13.53 24.24
C TYR A 102 -16.99 -12.61 25.26
N HIS A 103 -17.43 -11.35 25.34
CA HIS A 103 -16.88 -10.28 26.18
C HIS A 103 -18.02 -9.51 26.87
N PRO A 104 -18.73 -10.13 27.84
CA PRO A 104 -19.93 -9.55 28.45
C PRO A 104 -19.67 -8.28 29.27
N THR A 105 -18.43 -7.99 29.65
CA THR A 105 -18.04 -6.82 30.43
C THR A 105 -17.72 -5.58 29.58
N TYR A 106 -17.76 -5.68 28.24
CA TYR A 106 -17.47 -4.54 27.36
C TYR A 106 -18.69 -3.62 27.24
N ASN A 107 -18.49 -2.33 27.54
CA ASN A 107 -19.55 -1.33 27.43
C ASN A 107 -19.60 -0.75 26.00
N LEU A 108 -20.52 -1.26 25.17
CA LEU A 108 -20.59 -1.00 23.74
C LEU A 108 -21.64 0.06 23.34
N ASP A 109 -22.38 0.63 24.32
CA ASP A 109 -23.54 1.51 24.07
C ASP A 109 -23.23 2.77 23.26
N ASN A 110 -22.00 3.31 23.36
CA ASN A 110 -21.58 4.51 22.64
C ASN A 110 -20.64 4.23 21.44
N HIS A 111 -20.44 2.96 21.07
CA HIS A 111 -19.45 2.57 20.07
C HIS A 111 -20.11 2.06 18.80
N THR A 112 -19.71 2.57 17.63
CA THR A 112 -20.16 2.01 16.36
C THR A 112 -19.34 0.76 16.05
N LEU A 113 -20.01 -0.39 16.07
CA LEU A 113 -19.41 -1.66 15.71
C LEU A 113 -19.51 -1.84 14.19
N THR A 114 -18.36 -2.09 13.60
CA THR A 114 -18.23 -2.49 12.20
C THR A 114 -17.47 -3.78 12.15
N GLY A 115 -17.71 -4.60 11.14
CA GLY A 115 -16.99 -5.84 11.05
C GLY A 115 -17.63 -6.85 10.14
N HIS A 116 -17.15 -8.05 10.33
CA HIS A 116 -17.09 -9.03 9.30
C HIS A 116 -17.33 -10.39 9.99
N TYR A 117 -18.49 -11.00 9.70
CA TYR A 117 -18.88 -12.29 10.25
C TYR A 117 -18.15 -13.44 9.54
N SER A 118 -17.55 -14.34 10.32
CA SER A 118 -16.65 -15.42 9.89
C SER A 118 -15.32 -14.98 9.24
N PHE A 119 -14.22 -15.00 9.99
CA PHE A 119 -12.87 -14.86 9.43
C PHE A 119 -12.52 -16.03 8.49
N ALA A 120 -13.23 -17.15 8.60
CA ALA A 120 -13.07 -18.35 7.77
C ALA A 120 -13.83 -18.28 6.43
N GLU A 121 -14.54 -17.19 6.17
CA GLU A 121 -15.11 -16.91 4.85
C GLU A 121 -13.96 -16.90 3.82
N PRO A 122 -14.04 -17.69 2.73
CA PRO A 122 -12.94 -17.84 1.79
C PRO A 122 -12.53 -16.51 1.16
N SER A 123 -13.46 -15.59 0.92
CA SER A 123 -13.17 -14.24 0.41
C SER A 123 -12.24 -13.45 1.35
N ARG A 124 -12.46 -13.53 2.67
CA ARG A 124 -11.67 -12.79 3.65
C ARG A 124 -10.31 -13.41 3.89
N LEU A 125 -10.23 -14.73 3.96
CA LEU A 125 -8.95 -15.42 4.01
C LEU A 125 -8.10 -15.07 2.80
N VAL A 126 -8.69 -15.07 1.60
CA VAL A 126 -8.00 -14.64 0.38
C VAL A 126 -7.54 -13.18 0.48
N THR A 127 -8.37 -12.26 0.95
CA THR A 127 -7.97 -10.86 1.14
C THR A 127 -6.84 -10.69 2.14
N ILE A 128 -6.89 -11.36 3.29
CA ILE A 128 -5.84 -11.32 4.31
C ILE A 128 -4.53 -11.89 3.76
N LEU A 129 -4.58 -13.06 3.11
CA LEU A 129 -3.42 -13.70 2.51
C LEU A 129 -2.83 -12.83 1.38
N TYR A 130 -3.68 -12.24 0.54
CA TYR A 130 -3.28 -11.33 -0.52
C TYR A 130 -2.69 -10.01 0.01
N LEU A 131 -3.08 -9.57 1.20
CA LEU A 131 -2.46 -8.43 1.88
C LEU A 131 -1.12 -8.80 2.51
N ILE A 132 -1.01 -9.94 3.19
CA ILE A 132 0.19 -10.27 3.95
C ILE A 132 1.31 -10.82 3.05
N ILE A 133 1.00 -11.83 2.25
CA ILE A 133 2.01 -12.61 1.51
C ILE A 133 2.78 -11.75 0.51
N PRO A 134 2.17 -10.87 -0.29
CA PRO A 134 2.90 -10.05 -1.26
C PRO A 134 3.56 -8.83 -0.63
N ASN A 135 2.90 -8.16 0.33
CA ASN A 135 3.40 -6.89 0.85
C ASN A 135 4.71 -7.03 1.65
N ILE A 136 4.89 -8.11 2.41
CA ILE A 136 6.13 -8.32 3.19
C ILE A 136 7.36 -8.45 2.26
N PRO A 137 7.38 -9.36 1.27
CA PRO A 137 8.46 -9.43 0.28
C PRO A 137 8.66 -8.12 -0.49
N LEU A 138 7.58 -7.44 -0.85
CA LEU A 138 7.63 -6.16 -1.56
C LEU A 138 8.35 -5.08 -0.76
N TYR A 139 8.09 -4.97 0.54
CA TYR A 139 8.80 -4.04 1.41
C TYR A 139 10.32 -4.28 1.41
N ILE A 140 10.73 -5.54 1.53
CA ILE A 140 12.16 -5.91 1.51
C ILE A 140 12.76 -5.56 0.15
N LEU A 141 12.07 -5.89 -0.94
CA LEU A 141 12.54 -5.64 -2.29
C LEU A 141 12.62 -4.13 -2.61
N ILE A 142 11.65 -3.34 -2.18
CA ILE A 142 11.68 -1.87 -2.25
C ILE A 142 12.92 -1.34 -1.53
N ALA A 143 13.20 -1.81 -0.31
CA ALA A 143 14.35 -1.36 0.46
C ALA A 143 15.68 -1.67 -0.26
N VAL A 144 15.81 -2.87 -0.84
CA VAL A 144 16.99 -3.27 -1.62
C VAL A 144 17.13 -2.44 -2.90
N LEU A 145 16.07 -2.30 -3.69
CA LEU A 145 16.08 -1.53 -4.94
C LEU A 145 16.35 -0.05 -4.70
N ARG A 146 15.81 0.52 -3.61
CA ARG A 146 16.07 1.91 -3.20
C ARG A 146 17.54 2.12 -2.91
N ARG A 147 18.17 1.22 -2.13
CA ARG A 147 19.61 1.29 -1.86
C ARG A 147 20.44 1.20 -3.14
N LYS A 148 20.12 0.25 -4.02
CA LYS A 148 20.84 0.08 -5.31
C LYS A 148 20.70 1.30 -6.22
N THR A 149 19.48 1.80 -6.39
CA THR A 149 19.19 2.98 -7.22
C THR A 149 19.92 4.22 -6.71
N TYR A 150 19.88 4.45 -5.39
CA TYR A 150 20.57 5.58 -4.76
C TYR A 150 22.08 5.50 -4.97
N HIS A 151 22.69 4.33 -4.76
CA HIS A 151 24.13 4.12 -4.95
C HIS A 151 24.57 4.33 -6.41
N ILE A 152 23.78 3.88 -7.39
CA ILE A 152 24.07 4.13 -8.81
C ILE A 152 23.99 5.63 -9.10
N LEU A 153 22.98 6.31 -8.57
CA LEU A 153 22.77 7.74 -8.79
C LEU A 153 23.90 8.59 -8.17
N GLU A 154 24.35 8.25 -6.96
CA GLU A 154 25.47 8.91 -6.28
C GLU A 154 26.76 8.78 -7.12
N ASN A 155 27.07 7.57 -7.58
CA ASN A 155 28.24 7.33 -8.44
C ASN A 155 28.14 8.09 -9.78
N ALA A 156 26.97 8.12 -10.40
CA ALA A 156 26.73 8.89 -11.62
C ALA A 156 26.89 10.40 -11.39
N ALA A 157 26.37 10.94 -10.29
CA ALA A 157 26.48 12.35 -9.92
C ALA A 157 27.94 12.75 -9.68
N VAL A 158 28.71 11.92 -8.96
CA VAL A 158 30.15 12.12 -8.74
C VAL A 158 30.90 12.13 -10.07
N ARG A 159 30.59 11.22 -10.99
CA ARG A 159 31.21 11.15 -12.32
C ARG A 159 30.89 12.38 -13.18
N LEU A 160 29.63 12.80 -13.23
CA LEU A 160 29.18 14.00 -13.96
C LEU A 160 29.87 15.26 -13.45
N ARG A 161 29.95 15.44 -12.12
CA ARG A 161 30.65 16.56 -11.49
C ARG A 161 32.14 16.60 -11.86
N LYS A 162 32.81 15.44 -11.88
CA LYS A 162 34.22 15.34 -12.33
C LYS A 162 34.38 15.68 -13.81
N CYS A 163 33.46 15.24 -14.67
CA CYS A 163 33.46 15.54 -16.10
C CYS A 163 33.29 17.04 -16.38
N ASN A 164 32.23 17.65 -15.83
CA ASN A 164 31.96 19.09 -16.01
C ASN A 164 33.13 19.96 -15.52
N ARG A 165 33.74 19.60 -14.39
CA ARG A 165 34.94 20.30 -13.89
C ARG A 165 36.11 20.23 -14.87
N ARG A 166 36.37 19.06 -15.47
CA ARG A 166 37.44 18.92 -16.48
C ARG A 166 37.14 19.74 -17.74
N LEU A 167 35.89 19.71 -18.21
CA LEU A 167 35.46 20.48 -19.36
C LEU A 167 35.65 21.99 -19.14
N HIS A 168 35.26 22.50 -17.96
CA HIS A 168 35.48 23.90 -17.59
C HIS A 168 36.96 24.29 -17.57
N ILE A 169 37.83 23.43 -17.04
CA ILE A 169 39.28 23.68 -17.02
C ILE A 169 39.86 23.72 -18.44
N GLN A 170 39.40 22.83 -19.32
CA GLN A 170 39.83 22.82 -20.73
C GLN A 170 39.38 24.08 -21.47
N LEU A 171 38.13 24.52 -21.25
CA LEU A 171 37.62 25.78 -21.81
C LEU A 171 38.43 26.99 -21.34
N MET A 172 38.72 27.10 -20.03
CA MET A 172 39.53 28.21 -19.51
C MET A 172 40.96 28.22 -20.06
N LYS A 173 41.55 27.05 -20.30
CA LYS A 173 42.88 26.96 -20.93
C LYS A 173 42.82 27.42 -22.38
N ALA A 174 41.85 26.97 -23.16
CA ALA A 174 41.71 27.36 -24.56
C ALA A 174 41.51 28.88 -24.73
N SER A 175 40.77 29.52 -23.83
CA SER A 175 40.57 30.98 -23.85
C SER A 175 41.78 31.81 -23.41
N LEU A 176 42.80 31.20 -22.79
CA LEU A 176 44.02 31.89 -22.34
C LEU A 176 45.14 31.86 -23.40
N PHE A 177 45.03 30.99 -24.40
CA PHE A 177 46.01 30.80 -25.47
C PHE A 177 45.64 31.56 -26.77
N LEU A 178 44.63 32.43 -26.72
CA LEU A 178 44.17 33.28 -27.80
C LEU A 178 44.30 34.74 -27.37
#